data_AF-A0A7X6YDQ6-F1
#
_entry.id   AF-A0A7X6YDQ6-F1
#
_cell.length_a   1.000
_cell.length_b   1.000
_cell.length_c   1.000
_cell.angle_alpha   90.00
_cell.angle_beta   90.00
_cell.angle_gamma   90.00
#
_symmetry.space_group_name_H-M   'P 1'
#
loop_
_entity.id
_entity.type
_entity.pdbx_description
1 polymer ?
#
loop_
_entity_poly.entity_id
_entity_poly.type
_entity_poly.pdbx_seq_one_letter_code
_entity_poly.pdbx_strand_id
1 'polypeptide(L)'
;LRTSFALRTVFIVFGSHNAWGAGGSMCLIQNATSLTPESAPWAGDNTRLWIGANANVIADDGLNWLDRTMLHGWNVQVKDKAYHMINVTTRIPARANTFGYDRGLLGYSGGARICEALFFTDELTDAERLQAEDYLWHKWFARNDPDAGAFKLADSTVANLDLDANPYTAAVAGAGTVNKSGAGTLRLRNDGTEAFDGTARLREGGLLTAGHPYLLDIEEGGQTLAVNGPVTQRTASGQPADIVSKTGAGELAVASIAPSVARVSVAEGTLRLAVPYAPAAPLPVDAAVNCPSLEAFTNGVTSATQLLNYTPLGGPHTATVNGWFFDRSAYPSSGNFLIGIVFDACTVPLVAQPFPDGNAALYINCGTVSTSFSVATAGYYRLLFHVAARDTGTSKRNVNVQLDGTTLHTVTALTPFHWQYAVRLPWLAVGSHTIGFQGFGADYSKVAIVDNIRVEALRAAAAEAVTATLANGGLEMPAAWMDLGITVTNSATAWSDGAWTFENFAGIGRIQTAGDYR
;
A
#
# COMPACT_ATOMS: atom_id res chain seq x y z
N LEU A 1 -10.69 -26.65 24.71
CA LEU A 1 -9.95 -25.47 24.21
C LEU A 1 -10.99 -24.39 23.92
N ARG A 2 -11.20 -23.45 24.87
CA ARG A 2 -12.37 -22.55 24.98
C ARG A 2 -11.95 -21.07 25.00
N THR A 3 -11.20 -20.62 24.00
CA THR A 3 -11.07 -19.20 23.64
C THR A 3 -10.72 -19.16 22.15
N SER A 4 -11.70 -18.83 21.32
CA SER A 4 -11.51 -18.62 19.88
C SER A 4 -10.80 -17.28 19.68
N PHE A 5 -9.64 -17.27 19.02
CA PHE A 5 -8.96 -16.03 18.62
C PHE A 5 -9.84 -15.26 17.62
N ALA A 6 -9.96 -13.95 17.82
CA ALA A 6 -10.67 -13.05 16.93
C ALA A 6 -9.76 -12.72 15.75
N LEU A 7 -9.91 -13.44 14.65
CA LEU A 7 -9.08 -13.33 13.46
C LEU A 7 -9.44 -12.10 12.63
N ARG A 8 -8.42 -11.42 12.11
CA ARG A 8 -8.56 -10.25 11.22
C ARG A 8 -7.82 -10.40 9.91
N THR A 9 -6.59 -10.93 9.93
CA THR A 9 -5.79 -11.11 8.70
C THR A 9 -5.23 -12.53 8.61
N VAL A 10 -5.22 -13.11 7.41
CA VAL A 10 -4.77 -14.48 7.14
C VAL A 10 -3.89 -14.52 5.90
N PHE A 11 -2.78 -15.25 5.97
CA PHE A 11 -1.99 -15.61 4.80
C PHE A 11 -1.86 -17.12 4.74
N ILE A 12 -2.05 -17.70 3.56
CA ILE A 12 -1.88 -19.14 3.36
C ILE A 12 -1.12 -19.35 2.05
N VAL A 13 -0.01 -20.09 2.11
CA VAL A 13 0.68 -20.63 0.94
C VAL A 13 0.25 -22.08 0.76
N PHE A 14 -0.36 -22.40 -0.37
CA PHE A 14 -1.10 -23.63 -0.57
C PHE A 14 -1.13 -24.08 -2.04
N GLY A 15 -1.35 -25.36 -2.31
CA GLY A 15 -1.44 -25.91 -3.67
C GLY A 15 -2.59 -26.91 -3.84
N SER A 16 -3.38 -26.74 -4.90
CA SER A 16 -4.64 -27.51 -5.12
C SER A 16 -4.38 -28.95 -5.59
N HIS A 17 -5.14 -29.94 -5.12
CA HIS A 17 -4.90 -31.35 -5.47
C HIS A 17 -5.50 -31.77 -6.82
N ASN A 18 -6.40 -30.96 -7.39
CA ASN A 18 -7.15 -31.24 -8.60
C ASN A 18 -7.82 -32.63 -8.59
N ALA A 19 -9.01 -32.71 -7.99
CA ALA A 19 -9.90 -33.85 -8.15
C ALA A 19 -10.90 -33.57 -9.28
N TRP A 20 -11.08 -34.52 -10.19
CA TRP A 20 -12.16 -34.48 -11.18
C TRP A 20 -13.50 -34.64 -10.43
N GLY A 21 -14.20 -33.55 -10.14
CA GLY A 21 -15.48 -33.53 -9.42
C GLY A 21 -15.75 -32.20 -8.70
N ALA A 22 -16.92 -32.08 -8.04
CA ALA A 22 -17.26 -30.92 -7.21
C ALA A 22 -16.26 -30.80 -6.04
N GLY A 23 -15.54 -29.68 -5.96
CA GLY A 23 -14.53 -29.43 -4.93
C GLY A 23 -15.11 -28.87 -3.63
N GLY A 24 -14.24 -28.61 -2.66
CA GLY A 24 -14.54 -27.98 -1.36
C GLY A 24 -13.87 -26.64 -1.10
N SER A 25 -14.10 -26.08 0.09
CA SER A 25 -13.41 -24.88 0.60
C SER A 25 -12.04 -25.19 1.21
N MET A 26 -11.16 -24.20 1.18
CA MET A 26 -9.83 -24.28 1.81
C MET A 26 -9.93 -24.30 3.35
N CYS A 27 -10.68 -23.36 3.93
CA CYS A 27 -10.97 -23.24 5.36
C CYS A 27 -12.21 -22.34 5.52
N LEU A 28 -13.01 -22.57 6.57
CA LEU A 28 -14.15 -21.71 6.88
C LEU A 28 -13.73 -20.57 7.81
N ILE A 29 -13.93 -19.33 7.37
CA ILE A 29 -13.69 -18.11 8.14
C ILE A 29 -15.02 -17.36 8.30
N GLN A 30 -15.57 -17.35 9.52
CA GLN A 30 -16.90 -16.79 9.80
C GLN A 30 -16.99 -16.18 11.21
N ASN A 31 -18.03 -15.38 11.46
CA ASN A 31 -18.31 -14.78 12.77
C ASN A 31 -19.52 -15.46 13.45
N ALA A 32 -19.37 -16.74 13.81
CA ALA A 32 -20.40 -17.52 14.50
C ALA A 32 -19.93 -18.00 15.88
N THR A 33 -20.86 -18.06 16.84
CA THR A 33 -20.60 -18.56 18.20
C THR A 33 -20.23 -20.05 18.22
N SER A 34 -20.71 -20.81 17.23
CA SER A 34 -20.35 -22.20 16.92
C SER A 34 -20.01 -22.30 15.44
N LEU A 35 -18.86 -22.91 15.11
CA LEU A 35 -18.45 -23.16 13.73
C LEU A 35 -19.09 -24.48 13.30
N THR A 36 -20.26 -24.44 12.66
CA THR A 36 -20.87 -25.65 12.08
C THR A 36 -19.94 -26.19 10.99
N PRO A 37 -19.61 -27.50 10.98
CA PRO A 37 -18.74 -28.06 9.96
C PRO A 37 -19.43 -28.05 8.59
N GLU A 38 -18.71 -27.66 7.54
CA GLU A 38 -19.22 -27.64 6.16
C GLU A 38 -18.72 -28.85 5.36
N SER A 39 -18.99 -28.91 4.05
CA SER A 39 -18.88 -30.13 3.24
C SER A 39 -17.74 -30.17 2.20
N ALA A 40 -16.77 -31.09 2.41
CA ALA A 40 -15.91 -31.92 1.52
C ALA A 40 -15.10 -31.35 0.36
N PRO A 41 -13.95 -31.97 -0.01
CA PRO A 41 -12.60 -31.49 0.21
C PRO A 41 -12.06 -30.71 -1.01
N TRP A 42 -11.04 -29.91 -0.74
CA TRP A 42 -10.51 -28.88 -1.63
C TRP A 42 -9.85 -29.41 -2.92
N ALA A 43 -10.55 -29.16 -4.05
CA ALA A 43 -10.10 -28.65 -5.36
C ALA A 43 -10.78 -29.40 -6.53
N GLY A 44 -11.84 -28.79 -7.06
CA GLY A 44 -12.65 -29.20 -8.20
C GLY A 44 -13.27 -27.96 -8.85
N ASP A 45 -14.20 -28.10 -9.80
CA ASP A 45 -14.73 -27.03 -10.69
C ASP A 45 -15.62 -25.96 -10.00
N ASN A 46 -15.34 -25.65 -8.74
CA ASN A 46 -16.11 -24.73 -7.92
C ASN A 46 -15.92 -23.27 -8.31
N THR A 47 -16.94 -22.47 -7.99
CA THR A 47 -16.97 -21.04 -8.30
C THR A 47 -16.22 -20.16 -7.29
N ARG A 48 -15.79 -20.68 -6.13
CA ARG A 48 -15.18 -19.90 -5.02
C ARG A 48 -14.20 -20.70 -4.16
N LEU A 49 -13.27 -20.00 -3.50
CA LEU A 49 -12.25 -20.56 -2.62
C LEU A 49 -12.74 -20.85 -1.18
N TRP A 50 -13.53 -19.95 -0.60
CA TRP A 50 -13.94 -19.99 0.83
C TRP A 50 -15.29 -20.69 1.08
N ILE A 51 -15.87 -21.31 0.05
CA ILE A 51 -17.26 -21.80 0.00
C ILE A 51 -17.82 -22.32 1.33
N GLY A 52 -19.04 -21.86 1.64
CA GLY A 52 -19.82 -22.40 2.72
C GLY A 52 -21.26 -22.73 2.35
N ALA A 53 -21.85 -23.67 3.08
CA ALA A 53 -23.27 -24.03 2.93
C ALA A 53 -24.18 -22.89 3.45
N ASN A 54 -23.63 -21.99 4.27
CA ASN A 54 -24.30 -20.85 4.85
C ASN A 54 -23.81 -19.55 4.20
N ALA A 55 -24.73 -18.59 4.01
CA ALA A 55 -24.45 -17.28 3.40
C ALA A 55 -23.57 -16.32 4.23
N ASN A 56 -22.81 -16.80 5.22
CA ASN A 56 -22.09 -15.99 6.20
C ASN A 56 -20.57 -16.26 6.22
N VAL A 57 -19.97 -16.36 5.03
CA VAL A 57 -18.52 -16.54 4.86
C VAL A 57 -17.85 -15.16 4.88
N ILE A 58 -17.33 -14.75 6.04
CA ILE A 58 -16.77 -13.39 6.25
C ILE A 58 -15.51 -13.14 5.40
N ALA A 59 -14.80 -14.18 4.98
CA ALA A 59 -13.66 -14.06 4.07
C ALA A 59 -14.06 -13.70 2.63
N ASP A 60 -15.23 -14.13 2.16
CA ASP A 60 -15.75 -13.79 0.82
C ASP A 60 -16.08 -12.29 0.70
N ASP A 61 -16.49 -11.69 1.81
CA ASP A 61 -16.81 -10.27 1.96
C ASP A 61 -15.60 -9.42 2.42
N GLY A 62 -14.46 -10.06 2.63
CA GLY A 62 -13.19 -9.42 3.00
C GLY A 62 -12.36 -8.98 1.79
N LEU A 63 -11.23 -8.33 2.05
CA LEU A 63 -10.25 -8.00 1.02
C LEU A 63 -9.38 -9.23 0.75
N ASN A 64 -9.31 -9.69 -0.50
CA ASN A 64 -8.58 -10.91 -0.87
C ASN A 64 -7.49 -10.58 -1.89
N TRP A 65 -6.32 -11.22 -1.74
CA TRP A 65 -5.23 -11.18 -2.72
C TRP A 65 -4.76 -12.58 -3.04
N LEU A 66 -4.90 -13.01 -4.28
CA LEU A 66 -4.32 -14.25 -4.80
C LEU A 66 -3.07 -13.89 -5.59
N ASP A 67 -1.93 -14.44 -5.19
CA ASP A 67 -0.62 -14.18 -5.80
C ASP A 67 -0.34 -12.69 -5.98
N ARG A 68 -0.55 -11.93 -4.88
CA ARG A 68 -0.39 -10.47 -4.80
C ARG A 68 -1.36 -9.67 -5.68
N THR A 69 -2.28 -10.33 -6.37
CA THR A 69 -3.33 -9.70 -7.17
C THR A 69 -4.60 -9.63 -6.36
N MET A 70 -5.10 -8.41 -6.14
CA MET A 70 -6.34 -8.20 -5.41
C MET A 70 -7.53 -8.72 -6.22
N LEU A 71 -8.35 -9.56 -5.59
CA LEU A 71 -9.54 -10.15 -6.18
C LEU A 71 -10.72 -10.01 -5.22
N HIS A 72 -11.93 -9.99 -5.76
CA HIS A 72 -13.12 -10.13 -4.94
C HIS A 72 -13.19 -11.56 -4.38
N GLY A 73 -13.50 -11.74 -3.09
CA GLY A 73 -13.51 -13.06 -2.44
C GLY A 73 -14.40 -14.08 -3.16
N TRP A 74 -15.57 -13.64 -3.64
CA TRP A 74 -16.47 -14.47 -4.47
C TRP A 74 -15.90 -14.91 -5.82
N ASN A 75 -14.84 -14.27 -6.31
CA ASN A 75 -14.22 -14.57 -7.60
C ASN A 75 -12.85 -15.25 -7.46
N VAL A 76 -12.41 -15.54 -6.23
CA VAL A 76 -11.15 -16.27 -6.01
C VAL A 76 -11.37 -17.74 -6.35
N GLN A 77 -10.68 -18.20 -7.40
CA GLN A 77 -10.70 -19.59 -7.87
C GLN A 77 -9.25 -20.05 -8.11
N VAL A 78 -8.95 -21.28 -7.70
CA VAL A 78 -7.67 -21.94 -7.99
C VAL A 78 -7.99 -23.24 -8.71
N LYS A 79 -7.62 -23.33 -9.99
CA LYS A 79 -7.97 -24.47 -10.87
C LYS A 79 -6.78 -25.36 -11.23
N ASP A 80 -5.57 -24.89 -10.98
CA ASP A 80 -4.36 -25.62 -11.31
C ASP A 80 -3.74 -26.31 -10.07
N LYS A 81 -2.57 -26.94 -10.27
CA LYS A 81 -1.81 -27.68 -9.26
C LYS A 81 -0.58 -26.90 -8.77
N ALA A 82 -0.39 -25.65 -9.16
CA ALA A 82 0.69 -24.83 -8.66
C ALA A 82 0.47 -24.50 -7.18
N TYR A 83 1.53 -24.01 -6.55
CA TYR A 83 1.39 -23.34 -5.27
C TYR A 83 0.98 -21.90 -5.53
N HIS A 84 0.12 -21.38 -4.67
CA HIS A 84 -0.37 -20.01 -4.67
C HIS A 84 -0.27 -19.45 -3.25
N MET A 85 -0.25 -18.12 -3.16
CA MET A 85 -0.39 -17.39 -1.92
C MET A 85 -1.74 -16.70 -1.91
N ILE A 86 -2.55 -16.93 -0.88
CA ILE A 86 -3.78 -16.18 -0.63
C ILE A 86 -3.61 -15.37 0.66
N ASN A 87 -3.99 -14.11 0.59
CA ASN A 87 -4.08 -13.20 1.72
C ASN A 87 -5.53 -12.72 1.85
N VAL A 88 -6.05 -12.69 3.08
CA VAL A 88 -7.38 -12.16 3.39
C VAL A 88 -7.34 -11.25 4.60
N THR A 89 -7.90 -10.05 4.44
CA THR A 89 -8.35 -9.21 5.54
C THR A 89 -9.85 -9.36 5.69
N THR A 90 -10.32 -9.88 6.83
CA THR A 90 -11.73 -10.16 7.06
C THR A 90 -12.52 -8.85 7.23
N ARG A 91 -13.78 -8.82 6.77
CA ARG A 91 -14.64 -7.63 6.93
C ARG A 91 -14.82 -7.22 8.41
N ILE A 92 -15.03 -8.22 9.27
CA ILE A 92 -15.19 -8.08 10.72
C ILE A 92 -14.37 -9.14 11.46
N PRO A 93 -14.14 -9.03 12.78
CA PRO A 93 -13.50 -10.09 13.55
C PRO A 93 -14.17 -11.44 13.30
N ALA A 94 -13.38 -12.43 12.89
CA ALA A 94 -13.86 -13.72 12.45
C ALA A 94 -13.17 -14.85 13.21
N ARG A 95 -13.54 -16.07 12.89
CA ARG A 95 -12.97 -17.29 13.43
C ARG A 95 -12.67 -18.23 12.26
N ALA A 96 -11.47 -18.77 12.23
CA ALA A 96 -11.10 -19.84 11.31
C ALA A 96 -11.34 -21.21 11.97
N ASN A 97 -11.72 -22.20 11.16
CA ASN A 97 -11.83 -23.60 11.59
C ASN A 97 -10.79 -24.49 10.88
N THR A 98 -11.13 -25.76 10.70
CA THR A 98 -10.32 -26.79 10.08
C THR A 98 -10.08 -26.54 8.59
N PHE A 99 -8.87 -26.84 8.12
CA PHE A 99 -8.55 -26.91 6.69
C PHE A 99 -9.14 -28.15 6.03
N GLY A 100 -9.79 -27.99 4.87
CA GLY A 100 -10.26 -29.09 4.02
C GLY A 100 -11.13 -30.12 4.75
N TYR A 101 -12.26 -29.69 5.32
CA TYR A 101 -13.15 -30.55 6.10
C TYR A 101 -14.14 -31.36 5.22
N ASP A 102 -14.34 -32.66 5.49
CA ASP A 102 -15.17 -33.59 4.70
C ASP A 102 -16.63 -33.70 5.16
N ARG A 103 -17.60 -33.28 4.33
CA ARG A 103 -19.07 -33.59 4.32
C ARG A 103 -19.77 -33.71 5.69
N GLY A 104 -19.34 -32.97 6.71
CA GLY A 104 -19.91 -33.11 8.06
C GLY A 104 -19.35 -34.29 8.89
N LEU A 105 -18.45 -35.12 8.35
CA LEU A 105 -17.87 -36.26 9.03
C LEU A 105 -16.84 -35.83 10.08
N LEU A 106 -17.19 -36.02 11.35
CA LEU A 106 -16.31 -35.75 12.50
C LEU A 106 -14.98 -36.50 12.35
N GLY A 107 -13.88 -35.76 12.33
CA GLY A 107 -12.51 -36.30 12.24
C GLY A 107 -11.95 -36.44 10.81
N TYR A 108 -12.72 -36.10 9.78
CA TYR A 108 -12.24 -36.14 8.39
C TYR A 108 -11.92 -34.73 7.91
N SER A 109 -10.65 -34.35 8.04
CA SER A 109 -10.14 -33.04 7.63
C SER A 109 -8.70 -33.11 7.14
N GLY A 110 -8.32 -32.18 6.27
CA GLY A 110 -6.97 -32.07 5.71
C GLY A 110 -6.95 -32.40 4.22
N GLY A 111 -5.83 -32.93 3.74
CA GLY A 111 -5.65 -33.21 2.31
C GLY A 111 -5.35 -31.98 1.45
N ALA A 112 -5.14 -30.79 2.03
CA ALA A 112 -4.59 -29.63 1.33
C ALA A 112 -3.06 -29.66 1.35
N ARG A 113 -2.38 -29.29 0.25
CA ARG A 113 -0.93 -29.01 0.28
C ARG A 113 -0.75 -27.62 0.85
N ILE A 114 -0.54 -27.51 2.15
CA ILE A 114 -0.26 -26.23 2.82
C ILE A 114 1.24 -26.17 3.12
N CYS A 115 1.88 -25.09 2.72
CA CYS A 115 3.26 -24.78 3.05
C CYS A 115 3.33 -24.05 4.39
N GLU A 116 2.63 -22.92 4.49
CA GLU A 116 2.62 -22.06 5.68
C GLU A 116 1.30 -21.30 5.76
N ALA A 117 0.78 -21.12 6.98
CA ALA A 117 -0.40 -20.32 7.24
C ALA A 117 -0.12 -19.38 8.43
N LEU A 118 -0.32 -18.09 8.24
CA LEU A 118 -0.16 -17.04 9.24
C LEU A 118 -1.53 -16.48 9.60
N PHE A 119 -1.80 -16.35 10.90
CA PHE A 119 -3.08 -15.87 11.43
C PHE A 119 -2.83 -14.70 12.37
N PHE A 120 -3.45 -13.56 12.07
CA PHE A 120 -3.32 -12.34 12.85
C PHE A 120 -4.66 -11.99 13.49
N THR A 121 -4.63 -11.63 14.77
CA THR A 121 -5.81 -11.11 15.48
C THR A 121 -6.08 -9.66 15.18
N ASP A 122 -5.11 -8.96 14.61
CA ASP A 122 -5.18 -7.56 14.22
C ASP A 122 -5.29 -7.42 12.71
N GLU A 123 -5.95 -6.34 12.28
CA GLU A 123 -5.91 -5.94 10.88
C GLU A 123 -4.54 -5.39 10.58
N LEU A 124 -3.85 -5.99 9.61
CA LEU A 124 -2.55 -5.50 9.18
C LEU A 124 -2.73 -4.26 8.32
N THR A 125 -1.86 -3.28 8.50
CA THR A 125 -1.69 -2.19 7.54
C THR A 125 -1.20 -2.74 6.19
N ASP A 126 -1.36 -1.97 5.11
CA ASP A 126 -0.83 -2.36 3.79
C ASP A 126 0.68 -2.65 3.81
N ALA A 127 1.44 -1.96 4.65
CA ALA A 127 2.87 -2.19 4.79
C ALA A 127 3.17 -3.53 5.47
N GLU A 128 2.52 -3.84 6.59
CA GLU A 128 2.67 -5.13 7.29
C GLU A 128 2.17 -6.29 6.43
N ARG A 129 1.08 -6.07 5.68
CA ARG A 129 0.55 -7.00 4.69
C ARG A 129 1.58 -7.30 3.61
N LEU A 130 2.13 -6.27 2.96
CA LEU A 130 3.17 -6.43 1.93
C LEU A 130 4.43 -7.10 2.49
N GLN A 131 4.84 -6.79 3.71
CA GLN A 131 5.96 -7.47 4.36
C GLN A 131 5.70 -8.97 4.57
N ALA A 132 4.49 -9.34 5.01
CA ALA A 132 4.12 -10.75 5.15
C ALA A 132 4.05 -11.46 3.78
N GLU A 133 3.54 -10.78 2.74
CA GLU A 133 3.54 -11.28 1.36
C GLU A 133 4.96 -11.44 0.80
N ASP A 134 5.87 -10.49 1.06
CA ASP A 134 7.27 -10.58 0.65
C ASP A 134 8.00 -11.69 1.37
N TYR A 135 7.82 -11.84 2.68
CA TYR A 135 8.39 -12.95 3.44
C TYR A 135 7.94 -14.31 2.88
N LEU A 136 6.64 -14.52 2.69
CA LEU A 136 6.10 -15.79 2.19
C LEU A 136 6.49 -16.04 0.74
N TRP A 137 6.50 -15.01 -0.10
CA TRP A 137 6.89 -15.12 -1.50
C TRP A 137 8.37 -15.49 -1.64
N HIS A 138 9.23 -14.80 -0.90
CA HIS A 138 10.66 -15.07 -0.87
C HIS A 138 10.94 -16.50 -0.40
N LYS A 139 10.32 -16.92 0.70
CA LYS A 139 10.52 -18.23 1.31
C LYS A 139 10.06 -19.40 0.43
N TRP A 140 8.91 -19.27 -0.23
CA TRP A 140 8.24 -20.39 -0.91
C TRP A 140 8.33 -20.35 -2.43
N PHE A 141 8.53 -19.18 -3.05
CA PHE A 141 8.49 -19.00 -4.49
C PHE A 141 9.80 -18.48 -5.11
N ALA A 142 10.63 -17.75 -4.37
CA ALA A 142 11.80 -17.04 -4.91
C ALA A 142 13.16 -17.48 -4.33
N ARG A 143 13.38 -18.78 -4.09
CA ARG A 143 14.63 -19.31 -3.49
C ARG A 143 15.95 -18.99 -4.23
N ASN A 144 15.92 -18.32 -5.39
CA ASN A 144 17.10 -17.95 -6.18
C ASN A 144 17.01 -16.55 -6.83
N ASP A 145 16.12 -15.66 -6.38
CA ASP A 145 16.09 -14.30 -6.93
C ASP A 145 17.09 -13.41 -6.18
N PRO A 146 18.14 -12.87 -6.83
CA PRO A 146 19.12 -11.99 -6.20
C PRO A 146 18.54 -10.61 -5.83
N ASP A 147 17.26 -10.34 -6.11
CA ASP A 147 16.56 -9.13 -5.71
C ASP A 147 15.46 -9.43 -4.68
N ALA A 148 15.62 -8.89 -3.47
CA ALA A 148 14.63 -8.97 -2.40
C ALA A 148 13.50 -7.93 -2.57
N GLY A 149 13.53 -7.12 -3.63
CA GLY A 149 12.56 -6.06 -3.86
C GLY A 149 12.75 -4.88 -2.91
N ALA A 150 11.65 -4.18 -2.60
CA ALA A 150 11.66 -3.00 -1.74
C ALA A 150 10.95 -3.29 -0.42
N PHE A 151 11.59 -2.99 0.71
CA PHE A 151 10.98 -3.13 2.04
C PHE A 151 11.06 -1.82 2.82
N LYS A 152 10.08 -1.59 3.69
CA LYS A 152 10.03 -0.43 4.59
C LYS A 152 10.20 -0.88 6.03
N LEU A 153 11.16 -0.31 6.75
CA LEU A 153 11.37 -0.57 8.18
C LEU A 153 10.73 0.51 9.03
N ALA A 154 9.82 0.12 9.91
CA ALA A 154 9.33 1.03 10.94
C ALA A 154 10.44 1.36 11.93
N ASP A 155 10.27 2.47 12.67
CA ASP A 155 11.21 2.85 13.73
C ASP A 155 11.41 1.71 14.74
N SER A 156 12.62 1.55 15.25
CA SER A 156 13.03 0.49 16.19
C SER A 156 12.84 -0.95 15.70
N THR A 157 12.45 -1.18 14.45
CA THR A 157 12.42 -2.53 13.86
C THR A 157 13.78 -2.91 13.29
N VAL A 158 14.07 -4.21 13.28
CA VAL A 158 15.36 -4.74 12.81
C VAL A 158 15.11 -5.77 11.73
N ALA A 159 15.63 -5.54 10.53
CA ALA A 159 15.72 -6.57 9.49
C ALA A 159 17.07 -7.28 9.59
N ASN A 160 17.05 -8.61 9.74
CA ASN A 160 18.26 -9.42 9.71
C ASN A 160 18.38 -10.09 8.34
N LEU A 161 19.41 -9.70 7.59
CA LEU A 161 19.75 -10.22 6.27
C LEU A 161 21.03 -11.05 6.38
N ASP A 162 20.85 -12.35 6.47
CA ASP A 162 21.95 -13.32 6.50
C ASP A 162 22.20 -13.84 5.09
N LEU A 163 23.26 -13.35 4.46
CA LEU A 163 23.55 -13.65 3.06
C LEU A 163 24.63 -14.72 2.93
N ASP A 164 24.40 -15.69 2.06
CA ASP A 164 25.44 -16.63 1.64
C ASP A 164 26.52 -15.92 0.79
N ALA A 165 27.32 -16.64 0.01
CA ALA A 165 28.36 -16.01 -0.81
C ALA A 165 27.82 -15.14 -1.96
N ASN A 166 26.51 -15.23 -2.28
CA ASN A 166 25.94 -14.55 -3.42
C ASN A 166 25.63 -13.07 -3.11
N PRO A 167 25.79 -12.16 -4.09
CA PRO A 167 25.33 -10.79 -3.92
C PRO A 167 23.81 -10.73 -3.93
N TYR A 168 23.24 -9.91 -3.06
CA TYR A 168 21.80 -9.66 -2.97
C TYR A 168 21.53 -8.18 -3.09
N THR A 169 20.43 -7.81 -3.76
CA THR A 169 19.96 -6.44 -3.88
C THR A 169 18.68 -6.27 -3.09
N ALA A 170 18.52 -5.13 -2.42
CA ALA A 170 17.24 -4.73 -1.85
C ALA A 170 17.13 -3.21 -1.79
N ALA A 171 15.92 -2.68 -1.99
CA ALA A 171 15.60 -1.29 -1.68
C ALA A 171 15.01 -1.18 -0.28
N VAL A 172 15.38 -0.13 0.45
CA VAL A 172 14.94 0.11 1.82
C VAL A 172 14.38 1.52 1.98
N ALA A 173 13.33 1.64 2.81
CA ALA A 173 12.75 2.90 3.27
C ALA A 173 12.46 2.84 4.78
N GLY A 174 12.16 3.99 5.40
CA GLY A 174 11.77 4.08 6.81
C GLY A 174 12.95 4.31 7.76
N ALA A 175 12.84 3.91 9.02
CA ALA A 175 13.75 4.36 10.10
C ALA A 175 14.34 3.24 10.98
N GLY A 176 14.09 1.97 10.66
CA GLY A 176 14.63 0.85 11.42
C GLY A 176 16.10 0.54 11.14
N THR A 177 16.58 -0.59 11.65
CA THR A 177 17.96 -1.06 11.47
C THR A 177 18.03 -2.24 10.50
N VAL A 178 18.97 -2.21 9.55
CA VAL A 178 19.32 -3.36 8.71
C VAL A 178 20.57 -4.03 9.24
N ASN A 179 20.47 -5.25 9.76
CA ASN A 179 21.60 -6.09 10.12
C ASN A 179 22.00 -6.96 8.93
N LYS A 180 23.23 -6.81 8.46
CA LYS A 180 23.81 -7.64 7.39
C LYS A 180 24.88 -8.58 7.95
N SER A 181 24.68 -9.89 7.85
CA SER A 181 25.64 -10.96 8.18
C SER A 181 25.92 -11.89 6.99
N GLY A 182 26.90 -12.78 7.14
CA GLY A 182 27.34 -13.71 6.11
C GLY A 182 28.25 -13.09 5.03
N ALA A 183 28.89 -13.93 4.22
CA ALA A 183 30.02 -13.54 3.38
C ALA A 183 29.64 -12.65 2.17
N GLY A 184 28.39 -12.72 1.70
CA GLY A 184 27.93 -12.02 0.51
C GLY A 184 27.88 -10.50 0.66
N THR A 185 27.83 -9.80 -0.48
CA THR A 185 27.64 -8.34 -0.50
C THR A 185 26.16 -7.99 -0.62
N LEU A 186 25.65 -7.17 0.28
CA LEU A 186 24.33 -6.58 0.17
C LEU A 186 24.41 -5.26 -0.61
N ARG A 187 23.72 -5.17 -1.74
CA ARG A 187 23.44 -3.92 -2.44
C ARG A 187 22.16 -3.32 -1.89
N LEU A 188 22.31 -2.38 -0.95
CA LEU A 188 21.19 -1.70 -0.32
C LEU A 188 20.92 -0.39 -1.09
N ARG A 189 19.69 -0.20 -1.56
CA ARG A 189 19.27 0.99 -2.31
C ARG A 189 18.33 1.87 -1.48
N ASN A 190 18.64 3.16 -1.41
CA ASN A 190 17.91 4.23 -0.74
C ASN A 190 17.60 5.31 -1.79
N ASP A 191 17.06 4.83 -2.91
CA ASP A 191 16.75 5.57 -4.12
C ASP A 191 15.24 5.49 -4.46
N GLY A 192 14.43 5.03 -3.50
CA GLY A 192 12.98 4.93 -3.62
C GLY A 192 12.25 6.24 -3.34
N THR A 193 10.91 6.22 -3.49
CA THR A 193 10.04 7.38 -3.25
C THR A 193 9.90 7.75 -1.76
N GLU A 194 10.27 6.85 -0.86
CA GLU A 194 10.38 7.09 0.57
C GLU A 194 11.84 6.87 1.00
N ALA A 195 12.41 7.84 1.73
CA ALA A 195 13.79 7.76 2.21
C ALA A 195 13.94 6.71 3.32
N PHE A 196 15.13 6.10 3.37
CA PHE A 196 15.62 5.38 4.53
C PHE A 196 16.48 6.31 5.39
N ASP A 197 15.96 6.57 6.58
CA ASP A 197 16.49 7.45 7.63
C ASP A 197 17.08 6.65 8.81
N GLY A 198 17.04 5.32 8.71
CA GLY A 198 17.51 4.38 9.72
C GLY A 198 19.01 4.09 9.65
N THR A 199 19.43 3.00 10.30
CA THR A 199 20.84 2.60 10.37
C THR A 199 21.10 1.23 9.74
N ALA A 200 22.34 0.99 9.32
CA ALA A 200 22.80 -0.33 8.90
C ALA A 200 23.87 -0.86 9.88
N ARG A 201 23.89 -2.17 10.10
CA ARG A 201 24.96 -2.88 10.82
C ARG A 201 25.58 -3.90 9.89
N LEU A 202 26.83 -3.67 9.51
CA LEU A 202 27.60 -4.63 8.73
C LEU A 202 28.37 -5.54 9.69
N ARG A 203 27.95 -6.79 9.82
CA ARG A 203 28.61 -7.81 10.67
C ARG A 203 29.60 -8.64 9.89
N GLU A 204 29.36 -8.89 8.61
CA GLU A 204 30.25 -9.67 7.75
C GLU A 204 30.05 -9.33 6.28
N GLY A 205 31.11 -9.51 5.49
CA GLY A 205 31.10 -9.29 4.06
C GLY A 205 31.04 -7.81 3.68
N GLY A 206 30.23 -7.51 2.66
CA GLY A 206 30.14 -6.19 2.05
C GLY A 206 28.77 -5.54 2.15
N LEU A 207 28.77 -4.21 2.20
CA LEU A 207 27.61 -3.35 1.98
C LEU A 207 27.93 -2.39 0.83
N LEU A 208 27.21 -2.50 -0.27
CA LEU A 208 27.22 -1.56 -1.38
C LEU A 208 25.99 -0.66 -1.25
N THR A 209 26.18 0.63 -1.01
CA THR A 209 25.09 1.59 -0.85
C THR A 209 24.80 2.34 -2.16
N ALA A 210 23.53 2.59 -2.44
CA ALA A 210 23.11 3.42 -3.57
C ALA A 210 21.97 4.35 -3.15
N GLY A 211 21.92 5.57 -3.70
CA GLY A 211 20.92 6.57 -3.34
C GLY A 211 21.36 7.48 -2.18
N HIS A 212 20.43 7.82 -1.28
CA HIS A 212 20.73 8.69 -0.13
C HIS A 212 21.78 8.07 0.81
N PRO A 213 22.63 8.90 1.47
CA PRO A 213 23.68 8.40 2.35
C PRO A 213 23.12 7.58 3.51
N TYR A 214 23.79 6.48 3.84
CA TYR A 214 23.44 5.61 4.97
C TYR A 214 24.29 5.92 6.19
N LEU A 215 23.70 5.76 7.38
CA LEU A 215 24.45 5.75 8.62
C LEU A 215 24.68 4.32 9.10
N LEU A 216 25.92 4.00 9.46
CA LEU A 216 26.27 2.72 10.08
C LEU A 216 26.21 2.82 11.61
N ASP A 217 25.71 1.76 12.24
CA ASP A 217 25.94 1.48 13.65
C ASP A 217 27.14 0.53 13.74
N ILE A 218 28.22 0.99 14.36
CA ILE A 218 29.43 0.19 14.53
C ILE A 218 29.24 -0.70 15.77
N GLU A 219 29.15 -2.01 15.54
CA GLU A 219 29.04 -3.00 16.61
C GLU A 219 30.35 -3.24 17.35
N GLU A 220 30.28 -3.99 18.44
CA GLU A 220 31.43 -4.40 19.22
C GLU A 220 32.41 -5.31 18.46
N GLY A 221 33.61 -5.44 19.01
CA GLY A 221 34.66 -6.28 18.45
C GLY A 221 35.57 -5.54 17.49
N GLY A 222 36.81 -6.02 17.44
CA GLY A 222 37.87 -5.44 16.63
C GLY A 222 37.56 -5.62 15.16
N GLN A 223 37.56 -4.53 14.39
CA GLN A 223 37.16 -4.59 12.98
C GLN A 223 37.91 -3.57 12.13
N THR A 224 38.13 -3.95 10.88
CA THR A 224 38.53 -3.03 9.82
C THR A 224 37.36 -2.81 8.87
N LEU A 225 37.01 -1.55 8.63
CA LEU A 225 36.00 -1.10 7.68
C LEU A 225 36.70 -0.40 6.52
N ALA A 226 36.86 -1.10 5.40
CA ALA A 226 37.45 -0.56 4.19
C ALA A 226 36.36 0.09 3.33
N VAL A 227 36.44 1.40 3.14
CA VAL A 227 35.43 2.17 2.39
C VAL A 227 36.02 2.71 1.09
N ASN A 228 35.54 2.18 -0.04
CA ASN A 228 35.98 2.57 -1.37
C ASN A 228 34.76 2.96 -2.22
N GLY A 229 34.55 4.27 -2.39
CA GLY A 229 33.35 4.80 -3.02
C GLY A 229 32.08 4.37 -2.25
N PRO A 230 31.08 3.75 -2.91
CA PRO A 230 29.84 3.31 -2.26
C PRO A 230 29.96 1.97 -1.51
N VAL A 231 31.11 1.31 -1.54
CA VAL A 231 31.29 -0.02 -0.94
C VAL A 231 32.01 0.10 0.40
N THR A 232 31.39 -0.48 1.43
CA THR A 232 32.01 -0.75 2.73
C THR A 232 32.21 -2.26 2.88
N GLN A 233 33.45 -2.70 3.06
CA GLN A 233 33.80 -4.08 3.38
C GLN A 233 34.23 -4.18 4.84
N ARG A 234 33.69 -5.17 5.56
CA ARG A 234 34.11 -5.45 6.93
C ARG A 234 35.01 -6.66 6.99
N THR A 235 36.10 -6.53 7.74
CA THR A 235 36.94 -7.65 8.14
C THR A 235 37.00 -7.70 9.66
N ALA A 236 36.51 -8.81 10.23
CA ALA A 236 36.45 -9.04 11.68
C ALA A 236 37.83 -9.37 12.30
N SER A 237 38.84 -9.65 11.49
CA SER A 237 40.18 -10.02 11.92
C SER A 237 41.18 -8.89 11.64
N GLY A 238 42.08 -8.63 12.60
CA GLY A 238 43.21 -7.70 12.42
C GLY A 238 43.25 -6.48 13.36
N GLN A 239 42.24 -6.27 14.19
CA GLN A 239 42.26 -5.23 15.24
C GLN A 239 41.96 -5.83 16.63
N PRO A 240 42.51 -5.27 17.71
CA PRO A 240 42.05 -5.56 19.08
C PRO A 240 40.56 -5.31 19.25
N ALA A 241 39.92 -6.00 20.20
CA ALA A 241 38.46 -6.03 20.38
C ALA A 241 37.81 -4.65 20.61
N ASP A 242 38.61 -3.68 21.06
CA ASP A 242 38.24 -2.30 21.39
C ASP A 242 38.63 -1.28 20.30
N ILE A 243 39.14 -1.73 19.15
CA ILE A 243 39.61 -0.87 18.07
C ILE A 243 38.84 -1.10 16.77
N VAL A 244 38.38 0.00 16.18
CA VAL A 244 37.85 0.05 14.82
C VAL A 244 38.82 0.81 13.93
N SER A 245 39.22 0.22 12.81
CA SER A 245 40.07 0.88 11.81
C SER A 245 39.28 1.15 10.54
N LYS A 246 39.22 2.41 10.12
CA LYS A 246 38.66 2.83 8.84
C LYS A 246 39.81 3.04 7.84
N THR A 247 39.73 2.34 6.71
CA THR A 247 40.70 2.41 5.60
C THR A 247 39.96 2.72 4.29
N GLY A 248 40.70 3.01 3.21
CA GLY A 248 40.12 3.39 1.93
C GLY A 248 39.69 4.87 1.86
N ALA A 249 39.64 5.41 0.65
CA ALA A 249 39.49 6.85 0.42
C ALA A 249 38.05 7.39 0.63
N GLY A 250 37.04 6.53 0.75
CA GLY A 250 35.63 6.93 0.85
C GLY A 250 35.23 7.53 2.21
N GLU A 251 34.02 8.07 2.31
CA GLU A 251 33.45 8.54 3.58
C GLU A 251 32.75 7.38 4.32
N LEU A 252 33.03 7.24 5.61
CA LEU A 252 32.30 6.34 6.51
C LEU A 252 31.37 7.22 7.37
N ALA A 253 30.06 7.14 7.15
CA ALA A 253 29.07 7.86 7.95
C ALA A 253 28.48 6.94 9.02
N VAL A 254 28.52 7.39 10.28
CA VAL A 254 28.23 6.57 11.46
C VAL A 254 27.21 7.28 12.35
N ALA A 255 26.18 6.54 12.74
CA ALA A 255 25.17 6.97 13.69
C ALA A 255 25.62 6.75 15.14
N SER A 256 26.19 5.58 15.40
CA SER A 256 26.62 5.18 16.73
C SER A 256 27.82 4.25 16.68
N ILE A 257 28.56 4.22 17.77
CA ILE A 257 29.70 3.33 17.98
C ILE A 257 29.47 2.62 19.30
N ALA A 258 29.61 1.29 19.31
CA ALA A 258 29.44 0.48 20.52
C ALA A 258 30.36 1.00 21.65
N PRO A 259 29.85 1.13 22.89
CA PRO A 259 30.64 1.67 24.02
C PRO A 259 31.91 0.87 24.35
N SER A 260 31.99 -0.39 23.92
CA SER A 260 33.16 -1.25 24.08
C SER A 260 34.31 -0.92 23.12
N VAL A 261 34.06 -0.12 22.08
CA VAL A 261 35.10 0.40 21.18
C VAL A 261 35.75 1.63 21.85
N ALA A 262 36.96 1.44 22.37
CA ALA A 262 37.72 2.52 23.01
C ALA A 262 38.41 3.45 22.00
N ARG A 263 38.70 2.96 20.78
CA ARG A 263 39.44 3.74 19.78
C ARG A 263 38.94 3.52 18.36
N VAL A 264 38.80 4.63 17.63
CA VAL A 264 38.59 4.63 16.18
C VAL A 264 39.81 5.21 15.50
N SER A 265 40.41 4.45 14.59
CA SER A 265 41.53 4.88 13.75
C SER A 265 41.03 5.16 12.34
N VAL A 266 41.32 6.33 11.79
CA VAL A 266 41.02 6.68 10.39
C VAL A 266 42.36 6.74 9.66
N ALA A 267 42.73 5.67 8.98
CA ALA A 267 44.00 5.58 8.26
C ALA A 267 43.95 6.34 6.92
N GLU A 268 42.80 6.31 6.25
CA GLU A 268 42.54 6.95 4.96
C GLU A 268 41.08 7.44 4.90
N GLY A 269 40.77 8.42 4.04
CA GLY A 269 39.41 8.94 3.85
C GLY A 269 38.85 9.73 5.03
N THR A 270 37.52 9.82 5.12
CA THR A 270 36.83 10.60 6.17
C THR A 270 35.87 9.75 7.01
N LEU A 271 35.80 10.03 8.31
CA LEU A 271 34.76 9.52 9.20
C LEU A 271 33.83 10.66 9.57
N ARG A 272 32.52 10.47 9.37
CA ARG A 272 31.49 11.43 9.74
C ARG A 272 30.58 10.83 10.81
N LEU A 273 30.43 11.52 11.93
CA LEU A 273 29.41 11.22 12.92
C LEU A 273 28.16 12.03 12.58
N ALA A 274 27.00 11.38 12.50
CA ALA A 274 25.73 12.03 12.21
C ALA A 274 24.63 11.36 13.03
N VAL A 275 23.54 12.06 13.29
CA VAL A 275 22.39 11.50 14.00
C VAL A 275 21.41 10.94 12.96
N PRO A 276 20.82 9.74 13.15
CA PRO A 276 19.72 9.27 12.34
C PRO A 276 18.61 10.31 12.31
N TYR A 277 17.96 10.47 11.16
CA TYR A 277 16.87 11.41 11.04
C TYR A 277 15.69 10.87 11.86
N ALA A 278 15.44 11.46 13.03
CA ALA A 278 14.45 10.94 13.97
C ALA A 278 13.05 11.02 13.36
N PRO A 279 12.35 9.89 13.13
CA PRO A 279 10.94 9.93 12.82
C PRO A 279 10.20 10.46 14.06
N ALA A 280 9.37 11.48 13.91
CA ALA A 280 8.47 11.82 15.01
C ALA A 280 7.56 10.62 15.28
N ALA A 281 7.38 10.27 16.56
CA ALA A 281 6.57 9.15 17.00
C ALA A 281 5.22 9.13 16.27
N PRO A 282 4.77 7.96 15.77
CA PRO A 282 3.40 7.84 15.26
C PRO A 282 2.44 8.17 16.41
N LEU A 283 1.43 8.99 16.12
CA LEU A 283 0.35 9.20 17.07
C LEU A 283 -0.40 7.87 17.26
N PRO A 284 -1.03 7.63 18.44
CA PRO A 284 -1.92 6.49 18.62
C PRO A 284 -2.99 6.49 17.51
N VAL A 285 -3.15 5.34 16.87
CA VAL A 285 -4.36 5.01 16.09
C VAL A 285 -5.57 5.21 17.01
N ASP A 286 -6.57 5.99 16.55
CA ASP A 286 -7.93 6.22 17.11
C ASP A 286 -8.35 7.63 17.58
N ALA A 287 -7.66 8.71 17.20
CA ALA A 287 -8.37 9.99 17.06
C ALA A 287 -8.79 10.18 15.61
N ALA A 288 -9.75 9.38 15.13
CA ALA A 288 -10.36 9.63 13.83
C ALA A 288 -10.93 11.06 13.85
N VAL A 289 -10.41 11.92 12.96
CA VAL A 289 -10.94 13.26 12.77
C VAL A 289 -12.15 13.11 11.87
N ASN A 290 -13.24 12.63 12.47
CA ASN A 290 -14.40 12.21 11.70
C ASN A 290 -15.08 13.39 11.02
N CYS A 291 -15.37 13.20 9.73
CA CYS A 291 -16.27 14.05 8.99
C CYS A 291 -17.72 13.81 9.49
N PRO A 292 -18.63 14.77 9.31
CA PRO A 292 -20.07 14.54 9.49
C PRO A 292 -20.53 13.25 8.79
N SER A 293 -21.17 12.35 9.52
CA SER A 293 -21.64 11.06 8.97
C SER A 293 -22.75 11.26 7.93
N LEU A 294 -22.74 10.42 6.90
CA LEU A 294 -23.83 10.35 5.91
C LEU A 294 -25.12 9.81 6.53
N GLU A 295 -25.04 9.08 7.63
CA GLU A 295 -26.21 8.55 8.32
C GLU A 295 -27.09 9.64 8.93
N ALA A 296 -26.59 10.86 9.07
CA ALA A 296 -27.41 12.03 9.43
C ALA A 296 -28.58 12.26 8.45
N PHE A 297 -28.46 11.82 7.20
CA PHE A 297 -29.50 11.93 6.18
C PHE A 297 -30.62 10.88 6.30
N THR A 298 -30.43 9.85 7.11
CA THR A 298 -31.48 8.85 7.40
C THR A 298 -32.54 9.38 8.37
N ASN A 299 -32.25 10.47 9.08
CA ASN A 299 -33.16 11.03 10.07
C ASN A 299 -34.33 11.76 9.40
N GLY A 300 -35.56 11.38 9.76
CA GLY A 300 -36.79 12.02 9.25
C GLY A 300 -37.19 11.62 7.82
N VAL A 301 -36.53 10.62 7.22
CA VAL A 301 -36.92 10.06 5.92
C VAL A 301 -37.59 8.69 6.08
N THR A 302 -38.52 8.37 5.20
CA THR A 302 -39.21 7.06 5.23
C THR A 302 -38.30 5.97 4.67
N SER A 303 -38.51 4.71 5.07
CA SER A 303 -37.76 3.56 4.54
C SER A 303 -37.95 3.31 3.03
N ALA A 304 -38.92 3.97 2.40
CA ALA A 304 -39.14 3.92 0.95
C ALA A 304 -38.37 5.01 0.19
N THR A 305 -37.70 5.93 0.89
CA THR A 305 -36.96 7.04 0.27
C THR A 305 -35.73 6.50 -0.42
N GLN A 306 -35.61 6.73 -1.73
CA GLN A 306 -34.50 6.17 -2.52
C GLN A 306 -33.34 7.13 -2.68
N LEU A 307 -33.64 8.42 -2.88
CA LEU A 307 -32.69 9.45 -3.27
C LEU A 307 -33.10 10.78 -2.63
N LEU A 308 -32.14 11.62 -2.25
CA LEU A 308 -32.38 13.01 -1.88
C LEU A 308 -31.59 13.92 -2.81
N ASN A 309 -32.32 14.77 -3.54
CA ASN A 309 -31.76 15.80 -4.41
C ASN A 309 -31.88 17.17 -3.78
N TYR A 310 -30.74 17.76 -3.44
CA TYR A 310 -30.65 19.10 -2.89
C TYR A 310 -30.39 20.18 -3.95
N THR A 311 -30.05 19.77 -5.17
CA THR A 311 -29.78 20.68 -6.28
C THR A 311 -30.57 20.25 -7.52
N PRO A 312 -31.92 20.28 -7.50
CA PRO A 312 -32.73 19.88 -8.65
C PRO A 312 -32.65 20.90 -9.80
N LEU A 313 -32.97 20.46 -11.02
CA LEU A 313 -33.14 21.35 -12.18
C LEU A 313 -34.22 22.40 -11.88
N GLY A 314 -33.94 23.67 -12.19
CA GLY A 314 -34.83 24.80 -11.88
C GLY A 314 -34.84 25.22 -10.40
N GLY A 315 -34.10 24.52 -9.54
CA GLY A 315 -33.85 24.90 -8.15
C GLY A 315 -32.46 25.52 -7.94
N PRO A 316 -32.06 25.74 -6.66
CA PRO A 316 -30.74 26.26 -6.34
C PRO A 316 -29.63 25.32 -6.81
N HIS A 317 -28.50 25.89 -7.24
CA HIS A 317 -27.35 25.13 -7.73
C HIS A 317 -26.45 24.61 -6.60
N THR A 318 -26.64 25.14 -5.39
CA THR A 318 -25.87 24.80 -4.20
C THR A 318 -26.79 24.57 -3.01
N ALA A 319 -26.42 23.68 -2.10
CA ALA A 319 -27.14 23.45 -0.85
C ALA A 319 -26.19 22.98 0.27
N THR A 320 -26.44 23.42 1.50
CA THR A 320 -25.76 22.90 2.71
C THR A 320 -26.78 22.21 3.61
N VAL A 321 -26.59 20.92 3.87
CA VAL A 321 -27.50 20.11 4.69
C VAL A 321 -26.69 19.13 5.52
N ASN A 322 -26.98 19.01 6.83
CA ASN A 322 -26.32 18.06 7.75
C ASN A 322 -24.78 18.15 7.76
N GLY A 323 -24.22 19.35 7.57
CA GLY A 323 -22.77 19.57 7.51
C GLY A 323 -22.12 19.27 6.16
N TRP A 324 -22.90 18.85 5.16
CA TRP A 324 -22.43 18.61 3.80
C TRP A 324 -22.86 19.72 2.85
N PHE A 325 -21.94 20.15 2.00
CA PHE A 325 -22.18 21.12 0.93
C PHE A 325 -22.22 20.41 -0.43
N PHE A 326 -23.29 20.65 -1.20
CA PHE A 326 -23.50 20.11 -2.53
C PHE A 326 -23.47 21.27 -3.53
N ASP A 327 -22.74 21.11 -4.63
CA ASP A 327 -22.60 22.12 -5.69
C ASP A 327 -22.65 21.48 -7.08
N ARG A 328 -23.60 21.92 -7.90
CA ARG A 328 -23.70 21.56 -9.33
C ARG A 328 -23.57 22.75 -10.26
N SER A 329 -23.03 23.88 -9.80
CA SER A 329 -23.03 25.15 -10.55
C SER A 329 -22.31 25.07 -11.89
N ALA A 330 -21.33 24.17 -12.04
CA ALA A 330 -20.67 23.87 -13.32
C ALA A 330 -21.60 23.16 -14.34
N TYR A 331 -22.76 22.67 -13.91
CA TYR A 331 -23.74 21.93 -14.69
C TYR A 331 -25.16 22.49 -14.47
N PRO A 332 -25.39 23.78 -14.76
CA PRO A 332 -26.59 24.50 -14.34
C PRO A 332 -27.86 24.03 -15.09
N SER A 333 -27.71 23.52 -16.30
CA SER A 333 -28.80 23.17 -17.23
C SER A 333 -29.13 21.66 -17.30
N SER A 334 -28.43 20.81 -16.56
CA SER A 334 -28.69 19.36 -16.60
C SER A 334 -29.96 18.99 -15.82
N GLY A 335 -30.86 18.24 -16.46
CA GLY A 335 -32.05 17.66 -15.81
C GLY A 335 -31.79 16.38 -15.03
N ASN A 336 -30.57 15.85 -15.08
CA ASN A 336 -30.22 14.59 -14.42
C ASN A 336 -30.00 14.78 -12.91
N PHE A 337 -30.16 13.69 -12.16
CA PHE A 337 -29.68 13.63 -10.77
C PHE A 337 -28.15 13.60 -10.80
N LEU A 338 -27.52 14.72 -10.43
CA LEU A 338 -26.09 14.94 -10.60
C LEU A 338 -25.29 14.59 -9.36
N ILE A 339 -25.76 15.03 -8.20
CA ILE A 339 -25.11 14.81 -6.92
C ILE A 339 -26.15 14.85 -5.80
N GLY A 340 -25.98 14.01 -4.79
CA GLY A 340 -26.89 13.95 -3.66
C GLY A 340 -26.67 12.73 -2.79
N ILE A 341 -27.70 12.37 -2.04
CA ILE A 341 -27.69 11.19 -1.16
C ILE A 341 -28.52 10.09 -1.78
N VAL A 342 -28.05 8.87 -1.65
CA VAL A 342 -28.77 7.66 -2.06
C VAL A 342 -28.87 6.68 -0.90
N PHE A 343 -29.97 5.95 -0.85
CA PHE A 343 -30.25 4.98 0.21
C PHE A 343 -30.28 3.55 -0.32
N ASP A 344 -30.05 2.59 0.58
CA ASP A 344 -30.22 1.14 0.37
C ASP A 344 -31.52 0.82 -0.38
N ALA A 345 -32.62 1.49 -0.01
CA ALA A 345 -33.97 1.24 -0.54
C ALA A 345 -34.16 1.60 -2.03
N CYS A 346 -33.12 2.06 -2.72
CA CYS A 346 -33.19 2.37 -4.13
C CYS A 346 -33.47 1.12 -4.97
N THR A 347 -34.57 1.13 -5.74
CA THR A 347 -34.99 -0.02 -6.56
C THR A 347 -34.22 -0.16 -7.86
N VAL A 348 -33.37 0.82 -8.22
CA VAL A 348 -32.45 0.69 -9.35
C VAL A 348 -31.16 0.08 -8.83
N PRO A 349 -30.62 -0.98 -9.45
CA PRO A 349 -29.33 -1.55 -9.04
C PRO A 349 -28.26 -0.45 -9.09
N LEU A 350 -27.84 0.00 -7.91
CA LEU A 350 -26.76 0.98 -7.77
C LEU A 350 -25.45 0.25 -7.58
N VAL A 351 -25.43 -0.72 -6.68
CA VAL A 351 -24.24 -1.44 -6.25
C VAL A 351 -24.63 -2.89 -5.97
N ALA A 352 -23.68 -3.80 -6.15
CA ALA A 352 -23.91 -5.24 -5.97
C ALA A 352 -23.81 -5.69 -4.50
N GLN A 353 -23.65 -4.74 -3.57
CA GLN A 353 -23.44 -4.97 -2.13
C GLN A 353 -24.12 -3.89 -1.28
N PRO A 354 -24.44 -4.17 -0.01
CA PRO A 354 -24.84 -3.14 0.94
C PRO A 354 -23.80 -2.02 1.07
N PHE A 355 -24.24 -0.85 1.51
CA PHE A 355 -23.34 0.27 1.77
C PHE A 355 -22.36 -0.06 2.93
N PRO A 356 -21.07 0.30 2.78
CA PRO A 356 -20.03 0.06 3.79
C PRO A 356 -20.32 0.65 5.17
N ASP A 357 -21.03 1.77 5.27
CA ASP A 357 -21.48 2.40 6.50
C ASP A 357 -22.98 2.72 6.42
N GLY A 358 -23.75 2.13 7.34
CA GLY A 358 -25.19 2.35 7.47
C GLY A 358 -26.01 2.22 6.18
N ASN A 359 -26.92 3.18 5.95
CA ASN A 359 -27.95 3.12 4.90
C ASN A 359 -27.87 4.26 3.89
N ALA A 360 -26.96 5.23 4.04
CA ALA A 360 -26.85 6.40 3.18
C ALA A 360 -25.44 6.51 2.56
N ALA A 361 -25.38 6.68 1.25
CA ALA A 361 -24.14 6.92 0.51
C ALA A 361 -24.23 8.19 -0.34
N LEU A 362 -23.07 8.74 -0.70
CA LEU A 362 -22.99 9.80 -1.70
C LEU A 362 -23.23 9.22 -3.08
N TYR A 363 -24.12 9.86 -3.84
CA TYR A 363 -24.27 9.65 -5.27
C TYR A 363 -23.52 10.75 -6.02
N ILE A 364 -22.55 10.37 -6.86
CA ILE A 364 -21.69 11.30 -7.57
C ILE A 364 -21.69 10.98 -9.07
N ASN A 365 -22.33 11.85 -9.86
CA ASN A 365 -22.30 11.80 -11.31
C ASN A 365 -21.44 12.95 -11.84
N CYS A 366 -21.94 14.18 -11.70
CA CYS A 366 -21.21 15.42 -12.01
C CYS A 366 -21.46 16.46 -10.90
N GLY A 367 -20.48 17.31 -10.61
CA GLY A 367 -20.57 18.29 -9.53
C GLY A 367 -19.71 17.90 -8.33
N THR A 368 -19.74 18.74 -7.29
CA THR A 368 -18.86 18.63 -6.13
C THR A 368 -19.68 18.50 -4.85
N VAL A 369 -19.30 17.57 -3.99
CA VAL A 369 -19.81 17.45 -2.62
C VAL A 369 -18.65 17.54 -1.66
N SER A 370 -18.80 18.29 -0.56
CA SER A 370 -17.75 18.45 0.43
C SER A 370 -18.31 18.54 1.85
N THR A 371 -17.45 18.28 2.83
CA THR A 371 -17.77 18.45 4.25
C THR A 371 -16.53 18.89 5.02
N SER A 372 -16.75 19.57 6.14
CA SER A 372 -15.67 20.08 6.99
C SER A 372 -15.33 19.10 8.12
N PHE A 373 -14.05 19.06 8.48
CA PHE A 373 -13.54 18.34 9.65
C PHE A 373 -12.55 19.25 10.41
N SER A 374 -12.31 18.94 11.68
CA SER A 374 -11.51 19.79 12.58
C SER A 374 -10.23 19.09 13.03
N VAL A 375 -9.09 19.57 12.55
CA VAL A 375 -7.76 19.10 12.94
C VAL A 375 -7.37 19.73 14.28
N ALA A 376 -7.23 18.89 15.31
CA ALA A 376 -6.84 19.32 16.65
C ALA A 376 -5.32 19.51 16.83
N THR A 377 -4.51 18.75 16.07
CA THR A 377 -3.05 18.75 16.15
C THR A 377 -2.50 18.87 14.74
N ALA A 378 -1.66 19.87 14.45
CA ALA A 378 -1.07 20.00 13.12
C ALA A 378 -0.25 18.75 12.76
N GLY A 379 -0.29 18.33 11.49
CA GLY A 379 0.36 17.10 11.07
C GLY A 379 -0.08 16.55 9.72
N TYR A 380 0.35 15.33 9.43
CA TYR A 380 -0.02 14.57 8.24
C TYR A 380 -1.16 13.61 8.56
N TYR A 381 -2.06 13.45 7.60
CA TYR A 381 -3.30 12.70 7.73
C TYR A 381 -3.51 11.77 6.53
N ARG A 382 -4.43 10.82 6.65
CA ARG A 382 -4.96 10.05 5.53
C ARG A 382 -6.48 10.17 5.47
N LEU A 383 -7.01 10.23 4.27
CA LEU A 383 -8.44 10.10 3.96
C LEU A 383 -8.71 8.67 3.51
N LEU A 384 -9.68 8.02 4.16
CA LEU A 384 -10.17 6.69 3.80
C LEU A 384 -11.64 6.79 3.42
N PHE A 385 -12.02 6.08 2.36
CA PHE A 385 -13.39 6.07 1.85
C PHE A 385 -13.58 4.85 0.95
N HIS A 386 -14.82 4.47 0.72
CA HIS A 386 -15.18 3.42 -0.23
C HIS A 386 -15.80 4.02 -1.48
N VAL A 387 -15.52 3.42 -2.64
CA VAL A 387 -16.12 3.80 -3.92
C VAL A 387 -16.60 2.57 -4.67
N ALA A 388 -17.81 2.65 -5.22
CA ALA A 388 -18.35 1.71 -6.19
C ALA A 388 -18.84 2.44 -7.43
N ALA A 389 -18.89 1.74 -8.56
CA ALA A 389 -19.57 2.19 -9.78
C ALA A 389 -21.04 1.77 -9.75
N ARG A 390 -21.85 2.39 -10.60
CA ARG A 390 -23.22 1.92 -10.81
C ARG A 390 -23.27 0.52 -11.44
N ASP A 391 -24.14 -0.35 -10.94
CA ASP A 391 -24.40 -1.71 -11.44
C ASP A 391 -25.19 -1.75 -12.77
N THR A 392 -24.64 -1.08 -13.78
CA THR A 392 -25.14 -1.12 -15.17
C THR A 392 -23.96 -1.26 -16.11
N GLY A 393 -23.54 -2.50 -16.33
CA GLY A 393 -22.91 -3.03 -17.54
C GLY A 393 -21.58 -2.47 -18.08
N THR A 394 -21.08 -1.28 -17.69
CA THR A 394 -19.75 -0.73 -18.12
C THR A 394 -19.44 0.71 -17.64
N SER A 395 -20.19 1.30 -16.70
CA SER A 395 -20.11 2.75 -16.45
C SER A 395 -19.05 3.18 -15.43
N LYS A 396 -17.81 3.42 -15.92
CA LYS A 396 -16.68 3.95 -15.11
C LYS A 396 -16.84 5.45 -14.82
N ARG A 397 -16.88 5.88 -13.56
CA ARG A 397 -16.86 7.30 -13.19
C ARG A 397 -15.54 7.68 -12.52
N ASN A 398 -14.90 8.73 -13.00
CA ASN A 398 -13.77 9.35 -12.32
C ASN A 398 -14.29 10.32 -11.26
N VAL A 399 -13.69 10.28 -10.07
CA VAL A 399 -13.99 11.17 -8.96
C VAL A 399 -12.69 11.81 -8.51
N ASN A 400 -12.64 13.14 -8.59
CA ASN A 400 -11.58 13.92 -7.97
C ASN A 400 -11.80 13.95 -6.46
N VAL A 401 -10.80 13.52 -5.72
CA VAL A 401 -10.71 13.64 -4.27
C VAL A 401 -10.01 14.96 -3.98
N GLN A 402 -10.64 15.80 -3.18
CA GLN A 402 -10.23 17.18 -2.94
C GLN A 402 -9.98 17.44 -1.45
N LEU A 403 -9.04 18.32 -1.18
CA LEU A 403 -8.80 18.93 0.12
C LEU A 403 -8.80 20.44 -0.07
N ASP A 404 -9.61 21.16 0.71
CA ASP A 404 -9.69 22.62 0.66
C ASP A 404 -9.93 23.16 -0.77
N GLY A 405 -10.78 22.45 -1.51
CA GLY A 405 -11.13 22.73 -2.90
C GLY A 405 -10.06 22.34 -3.94
N THR A 406 -8.87 21.95 -3.50
CA THR A 406 -7.76 21.52 -4.37
C THR A 406 -7.85 20.02 -4.63
N THR A 407 -7.73 19.61 -5.89
CA THR A 407 -7.72 18.18 -6.25
C THR A 407 -6.39 17.55 -5.86
N LEU A 408 -6.44 16.54 -4.99
CA LEU A 408 -5.29 15.76 -4.54
C LEU A 408 -5.06 14.53 -5.41
N HIS A 409 -6.15 13.81 -5.73
CA HIS A 409 -6.08 12.55 -6.45
C HIS A 409 -7.36 12.33 -7.27
N THR A 410 -7.29 11.49 -8.29
CA THR A 410 -8.46 11.08 -9.08
C THR A 410 -8.59 9.57 -8.98
N VAL A 411 -9.70 9.10 -8.41
CA VAL A 411 -10.03 7.68 -8.34
C VAL A 411 -11.03 7.32 -9.44
N THR A 412 -10.97 6.08 -9.92
CA THR A 412 -11.92 5.56 -10.90
C THR A 412 -12.82 4.52 -10.25
N ALA A 413 -14.12 4.76 -10.23
CA ALA A 413 -15.12 3.77 -9.87
C ALA A 413 -15.20 2.71 -10.98
N LEU A 414 -14.67 1.52 -10.73
CA LEU A 414 -14.49 0.48 -11.77
C LEU A 414 -15.56 -0.61 -11.75
N THR A 415 -16.10 -0.94 -10.57
CA THR A 415 -16.94 -2.12 -10.37
C THR A 415 -18.15 -1.78 -9.49
N PRO A 416 -19.27 -2.53 -9.57
CA PRO A 416 -20.42 -2.31 -8.69
C PRO A 416 -20.20 -2.70 -7.23
N PHE A 417 -19.01 -3.15 -6.87
CA PHE A 417 -18.60 -3.48 -5.51
C PHE A 417 -17.90 -2.28 -4.88
N HIS A 418 -18.01 -2.13 -3.56
CA HIS A 418 -17.32 -1.04 -2.86
C HIS A 418 -15.85 -1.40 -2.64
N TRP A 419 -14.97 -0.51 -3.09
CA TRP A 419 -13.53 -0.62 -2.91
C TRP A 419 -13.05 0.47 -1.98
N GLN A 420 -12.30 0.09 -0.96
CA GLN A 420 -11.68 1.04 -0.05
C GLN A 420 -10.47 1.70 -0.72
N TYR A 421 -10.37 3.02 -0.58
CA TYR A 421 -9.24 3.82 -0.99
C TYR A 421 -8.63 4.53 0.21
N ALA A 422 -7.30 4.71 0.17
CA ALA A 422 -6.54 5.49 1.13
C ALA A 422 -5.75 6.57 0.38
N VAL A 423 -5.98 7.84 0.71
CA VAL A 423 -5.29 8.99 0.11
C VAL A 423 -4.53 9.73 1.19
N ARG A 424 -3.22 9.88 1.02
CA ARG A 424 -2.41 10.69 1.94
C ARG A 424 -2.72 12.16 1.73
N LEU A 425 -3.02 12.88 2.81
CA LEU A 425 -3.24 14.31 2.79
C LEU A 425 -1.90 15.05 2.96
N PRO A 426 -1.74 16.25 2.38
CA PRO A 426 -0.64 17.14 2.70
C PRO A 426 -0.65 17.53 4.19
N TRP A 427 0.38 18.25 4.63
CA TRP A 427 0.41 18.77 5.99
C TRP A 427 -0.81 19.66 6.26
N LEU A 428 -1.51 19.40 7.37
CA LEU A 428 -2.67 20.16 7.82
C LEU A 428 -2.31 20.94 9.07
N ALA A 429 -2.68 22.21 9.08
CA ALA A 429 -2.59 23.05 10.27
C ALA A 429 -3.68 22.65 11.28
N VAL A 430 -3.56 23.13 12.52
CA VAL A 430 -4.69 23.09 13.47
C VAL A 430 -5.80 23.98 12.92
N GLY A 431 -7.03 23.46 12.85
CA GLY A 431 -8.17 24.23 12.37
C GLY A 431 -9.17 23.41 11.57
N SER A 432 -10.06 24.11 10.87
CA SER A 432 -11.05 23.48 10.01
C SER A 432 -10.51 23.30 8.61
N HIS A 433 -10.69 22.11 8.07
CA HIS A 433 -10.36 21.73 6.70
C HIS A 433 -11.58 21.09 6.04
N THR A 434 -11.57 20.98 4.72
CA THR A 434 -12.66 20.38 3.95
C THR A 434 -12.15 19.24 3.10
N ILE A 435 -12.84 18.10 3.13
CA ILE A 435 -12.69 17.05 2.13
C ILE A 435 -13.80 17.18 1.10
N GLY A 436 -13.51 16.86 -0.15
CA GLY A 436 -14.46 16.93 -1.24
C GLY A 436 -14.33 15.78 -2.23
N PHE A 437 -15.44 15.48 -2.89
CA PHE A 437 -15.52 14.53 -3.99
C PHE A 437 -16.21 15.21 -5.16
N GLN A 438 -15.55 15.21 -6.32
CA GLN A 438 -16.05 15.84 -7.52
C GLN A 438 -16.16 14.84 -8.67
N GLY A 439 -17.38 14.64 -9.16
CA GLY A 439 -17.63 13.95 -10.42
C GLY A 439 -17.50 14.92 -11.60
N PHE A 440 -16.88 14.46 -12.69
CA PHE A 440 -16.72 15.24 -13.92
C PHE A 440 -16.76 14.37 -15.18
N GLY A 441 -16.97 15.03 -16.33
CA GLY A 441 -17.02 14.40 -17.65
C GLY A 441 -18.34 14.63 -18.39
N ALA A 442 -18.32 14.48 -19.72
CA ALA A 442 -19.45 14.80 -20.59
C ALA A 442 -20.59 13.77 -20.58
N ASP A 443 -20.34 12.55 -20.08
CA ASP A 443 -21.33 11.48 -20.04
C ASP A 443 -22.07 11.52 -18.71
N TYR A 444 -23.37 11.83 -18.73
CA TYR A 444 -24.22 11.92 -17.54
C TYR A 444 -24.85 10.58 -17.12
N SER A 445 -24.49 9.46 -17.75
CA SER A 445 -25.00 8.14 -17.38
C SER A 445 -24.17 7.43 -16.30
N LYS A 446 -22.94 7.91 -16.05
CA LYS A 446 -21.98 7.25 -15.16
C LYS A 446 -22.07 7.80 -13.73
N VAL A 447 -21.93 6.93 -12.74
CA VAL A 447 -22.10 7.31 -11.33
C VAL A 447 -21.07 6.58 -10.49
N ALA A 448 -20.49 7.29 -9.54
CA ALA A 448 -19.76 6.73 -8.42
C ALA A 448 -20.61 6.83 -7.16
N ILE A 449 -20.63 5.77 -6.38
CA ILE A 449 -21.23 5.72 -5.04
C ILE A 449 -20.08 5.76 -4.05
N VAL A 450 -20.09 6.74 -3.13
CA VAL A 450 -19.00 6.96 -2.17
C VAL A 450 -19.54 6.89 -0.75
N ASP A 451 -18.85 6.15 0.13
CA ASP A 451 -19.32 5.89 1.49
C ASP A 451 -18.17 5.63 2.49
N ASN A 452 -18.47 5.56 3.80
CA ASN A 452 -17.55 5.28 4.90
C ASN A 452 -16.30 6.18 4.86
N ILE A 453 -16.56 7.48 4.81
CA ILE A 453 -15.57 8.55 4.64
C ILE A 453 -15.02 8.96 6.01
N ARG A 454 -13.71 8.83 6.19
CA ARG A 454 -13.03 9.14 7.45
C ARG A 454 -11.64 9.74 7.22
N VAL A 455 -11.24 10.64 8.11
CA VAL A 455 -9.88 11.17 8.14
C VAL A 455 -9.18 10.66 9.39
N GLU A 456 -8.00 10.09 9.22
CA GLU A 456 -7.22 9.52 10.30
C GLU A 456 -5.85 10.21 10.38
N ALA A 457 -5.39 10.49 11.59
CA ALA A 457 -4.06 11.06 11.81
C ALA A 457 -2.97 10.03 11.46
N LEU A 458 -1.97 10.44 10.68
CA LEU A 458 -0.77 9.63 10.42
C LEU A 458 0.38 10.02 11.35
N ARG A 459 0.64 11.33 11.48
CA ARG A 459 1.79 11.84 12.23
C ARG A 459 1.56 13.31 12.62
N ALA A 460 1.76 13.64 13.90
CA ALA A 460 1.85 15.04 14.32
C ALA A 460 3.13 15.70 13.75
N ALA A 461 2.99 16.93 13.26
CA ALA A 461 4.10 17.77 12.86
C ALA A 461 3.74 19.24 13.09
N ALA A 462 4.52 19.94 13.91
CA ALA A 462 4.24 21.34 14.25
C ALA A 462 4.39 22.31 13.06
N ALA A 463 5.16 21.92 12.04
CA ALA A 463 5.37 22.70 10.82
C ALA A 463 5.40 21.78 9.60
N GLU A 464 5.00 22.31 8.45
CA GLU A 464 5.18 21.68 7.16
C GLU A 464 6.68 21.42 6.89
N ALA A 465 6.98 20.28 6.29
CA ALA A 465 8.37 19.98 5.93
C ALA A 465 8.84 20.94 4.83
N VAL A 466 9.89 21.71 5.11
CA VAL A 466 10.53 22.55 4.10
C VAL A 466 11.21 21.62 3.10
N THR A 467 10.57 21.38 1.97
CA THR A 467 11.19 20.73 0.82
C THR A 467 11.97 21.79 0.07
N ALA A 468 13.30 21.65 0.01
CA ALA A 468 14.10 22.48 -0.88
C ALA A 468 13.58 22.30 -2.31
N THR A 469 13.30 23.40 -3.01
CA THR A 469 12.86 23.34 -4.41
C THR A 469 14.00 22.79 -5.26
N LEU A 470 13.96 21.50 -5.57
CA LEU A 470 14.86 20.92 -6.55
C LEU A 470 14.32 21.26 -7.94
N ALA A 471 15.13 21.88 -8.79
CA ALA A 471 14.79 22.06 -10.20
C ALA A 471 14.76 20.67 -10.85
N ASN A 472 13.56 20.12 -11.08
CA ASN A 472 13.39 18.90 -11.85
C ASN A 472 13.59 19.24 -13.34
N GLY A 473 14.75 18.93 -13.91
CA GLY A 473 14.87 18.83 -15.36
C GLY A 473 14.05 17.64 -15.82
N GLY A 474 12.93 17.83 -16.49
CA GLY A 474 12.18 16.68 -17.02
C GLY A 474 13.05 15.81 -17.93
N LEU A 475 12.71 14.53 -18.08
CA LEU A 475 13.30 13.63 -19.08
C LEU A 475 12.69 13.80 -20.48
N GLU A 476 11.74 14.74 -20.62
CA GLU A 476 11.03 15.03 -21.87
C GLU A 476 11.92 15.88 -22.79
N MET A 477 12.12 15.41 -24.02
CA MET A 477 12.90 16.14 -25.02
C MET A 477 12.15 17.42 -25.44
N PRO A 478 12.76 18.62 -25.42
CA PRO A 478 12.10 19.85 -25.84
C PRO A 478 11.57 19.75 -27.28
N ALA A 479 10.36 20.24 -27.55
CA ALA A 479 9.75 20.16 -28.87
C ALA A 479 10.61 20.79 -29.99
N ALA A 480 11.32 21.86 -29.69
CA ALA A 480 12.26 22.50 -30.61
C ALA A 480 13.39 21.58 -31.09
N TRP A 481 13.74 20.53 -30.32
CA TRP A 481 14.75 19.55 -30.71
C TRP A 481 14.18 18.43 -31.58
N MET A 482 12.88 18.14 -31.44
CA MET A 482 12.15 17.26 -32.35
C MET A 482 12.08 17.87 -33.76
N ASP A 483 11.91 19.18 -33.84
CA ASP A 483 11.83 19.93 -35.11
C ASP A 483 13.19 20.04 -35.83
N LEU A 484 14.31 19.91 -35.10
CA LEU A 484 15.67 19.96 -35.65
C LEU A 484 16.21 18.60 -36.11
N GLY A 485 15.45 17.51 -35.94
CA GLY A 485 15.86 16.17 -36.38
C GLY A 485 17.11 15.63 -35.67
N ILE A 486 17.46 16.18 -34.49
CA ILE A 486 18.63 15.75 -33.73
C ILE A 486 18.40 14.31 -33.27
N THR A 487 19.13 13.38 -33.89
CA THR A 487 19.18 11.99 -33.45
C THR A 487 20.29 11.89 -32.41
N VAL A 488 19.93 11.74 -31.14
CA VAL A 488 20.93 11.47 -30.08
C VAL A 488 21.41 10.03 -30.25
N THR A 489 22.43 9.83 -31.07
CA THR A 489 23.12 8.54 -31.17
C THR A 489 24.19 8.44 -30.10
N ASN A 490 24.42 7.22 -29.60
CA ASN A 490 25.44 6.78 -28.64
C ASN A 490 26.88 7.23 -28.98
N SER A 491 27.17 8.53 -28.91
CA SER A 491 28.52 9.08 -29.13
C SER A 491 29.15 9.48 -27.79
N ALA A 492 30.43 9.14 -27.63
CA ALA A 492 31.16 9.10 -26.35
C ALA A 492 31.52 10.48 -25.74
N THR A 493 30.79 11.54 -26.08
CA THR A 493 31.02 12.88 -25.54
C THR A 493 30.03 13.19 -24.42
N ALA A 494 30.54 13.60 -23.26
CA ALA A 494 29.74 14.10 -22.15
C ALA A 494 28.87 15.28 -22.62
N TRP A 495 27.58 15.24 -22.28
CA TRP A 495 26.59 16.22 -22.71
C TRP A 495 25.67 16.62 -21.56
N SER A 496 25.21 17.88 -21.52
CA SER A 496 24.30 18.39 -20.49
C SER A 496 23.26 19.33 -21.09
N ASP A 497 22.03 19.26 -20.56
CA ASP A 497 20.94 20.21 -20.84
C ASP A 497 20.81 21.33 -19.77
N GLY A 498 21.76 21.41 -18.84
CA GLY A 498 21.72 22.33 -17.70
C GLY A 498 20.96 21.81 -16.47
N ALA A 499 20.26 20.67 -16.57
CA ALA A 499 19.61 20.00 -15.43
C ALA A 499 20.13 18.56 -15.23
N TRP A 500 20.47 17.86 -16.31
CA TRP A 500 21.13 16.55 -16.33
C TRP A 500 22.47 16.64 -17.03
N THR A 501 23.42 15.84 -16.59
CA THR A 501 24.69 15.60 -17.28
C THR A 501 24.78 14.11 -17.59
N PHE A 502 24.92 13.78 -18.87
CA PHE A 502 25.05 12.43 -19.37
C PHE A 502 26.49 12.22 -19.82
N GLU A 503 27.14 11.20 -19.28
CA GLU A 503 28.52 10.84 -19.63
C GLU A 503 28.56 9.46 -20.28
N ASN A 504 29.60 9.20 -21.08
CA ASN A 504 29.82 7.94 -21.77
C ASN A 504 28.66 7.56 -22.71
N PHE A 505 28.14 6.33 -22.60
CA PHE A 505 27.04 5.80 -23.40
C PHE A 505 25.67 6.04 -22.76
N ALA A 506 25.57 6.92 -21.76
CA ALA A 506 24.29 7.32 -21.19
C ALA A 506 23.64 8.40 -22.05
N GLY A 507 22.33 8.30 -22.26
CA GLY A 507 21.56 9.28 -23.02
C GLY A 507 20.06 9.02 -22.90
N ILE A 508 19.25 9.93 -23.42
CA ILE A 508 17.78 9.79 -23.50
C ILE A 508 17.44 9.15 -24.85
N GLY A 509 16.76 8.00 -24.82
CA GLY A 509 16.39 7.24 -26.02
C GLY A 509 14.88 7.17 -26.22
N ARG A 510 14.44 7.21 -27.49
CA ARG A 510 13.05 6.92 -27.87
C ARG A 510 12.89 5.41 -28.09
N ILE A 511 11.91 4.78 -27.44
CA ILE A 511 11.41 3.48 -27.88
C ILE A 511 10.52 3.74 -29.11
N GLN A 512 11.05 3.52 -30.31
CA GLN A 512 10.21 3.42 -31.50
C GLN A 512 9.69 1.98 -31.58
N THR A 513 8.37 1.84 -31.63
CA THR A 513 7.76 0.60 -32.14
C THR A 513 8.22 0.43 -33.58
N ALA A 514 8.77 -0.74 -33.91
CA ALA A 514 9.05 -1.12 -35.29
C ALA A 514 7.74 -1.07 -36.09
N GLY A 515 7.57 0.00 -36.86
CA GLY A 515 6.47 0.21 -37.78
C GLY A 515 7.02 0.84 -39.03
N ASP A 516 7.00 0.05 -40.09
CA ASP A 516 7.25 0.37 -41.50
C ASP A 516 8.71 0.55 -41.94
N TYR A 517 9.33 -0.60 -42.26
CA TYR A 517 10.15 -0.67 -43.47
C TYR A 517 9.26 -0.35 -44.68
N ARG A 518 9.24 0.93 -45.09
CA ARG A 518 9.15 1.35 -46.49
C ARG A 518 10.00 2.59 -46.71
#